data_AF-A0A7X5JAI2-F1
#
_entry.id   AF-A0A7X5JAI2-F1
#
_cell.length_a   1.000
_cell.length_b   1.000
_cell.length_c   1.000
_cell.angle_alpha   90.00
_cell.angle_beta   90.00
_cell.angle_gamma   90.00
#
_symmetry.space_group_name_H-M   'P 1'
#
loop_
_entity.id
_entity.type
_entity.pdbx_description
1 polymer ?
#
loop_
_entity_poly.entity_id
_entity_poly.type
_entity_poly.pdbx_seq_one_letter_code
_entity_poly.pdbx_strand_id
1 'polypeptide(L)' 'MKTVSEKVLAAFGTVLGVPDDVPTATLVYNDFPGWDSVAHMALVAALEEQFDCMLEMDDILNMSDFDKTVEIMARYG' A
#
# COMPACT_ATOMS: atom_id res chain seq x y z
N MET A 1 16.15 -5.20 -9.91
CA MET A 1 15.31 -5.41 -8.71
C MET A 1 14.28 -4.30 -8.70
N LYS A 2 13.02 -4.60 -8.38
CA LYS A 2 12.01 -3.56 -8.17
C LYS A 2 12.34 -2.81 -6.87
N THR A 3 12.17 -1.50 -6.88
CA THR A 3 12.24 -0.61 -5.72
C THR A 3 11.04 -0.84 -4.78
N VAL A 4 11.13 -0.36 -3.54
CA VAL A 4 10.04 -0.44 -2.55
C VAL A 4 8.77 0.19 -3.11
N SER A 5 8.87 1.39 -3.70
CA SER A 5 7.74 2.11 -4.28
C SER A 5 7.09 1.36 -5.45
N GLU A 6 7.88 0.73 -6.32
CA GLU A 6 7.35 -0.12 -7.40
C GLU A 6 6.63 -1.37 -6.86
N LYS A 7 7.12 -1.95 -5.77
CA LYS A 7 6.45 -3.08 -5.12
C LYS A 7 5.13 -2.62 -4.49
N VAL A 8 5.14 -1.53 -3.74
CA VAL A 8 3.92 -0.94 -3.14
C VAL A 8 2.90 -0.60 -4.24
N LEU A 9 3.31 0.08 -5.31
CA LEU A 9 2.38 0.43 -6.39
C LEU A 9 1.74 -0.80 -7.04
N ALA A 10 2.47 -1.91 -7.18
CA ALA A 10 1.88 -3.16 -7.67
C ALA A 10 0.81 -3.74 -6.72
N ALA A 11 1.00 -3.62 -5.39
CA ALA A 11 -0.03 -4.02 -4.43
C ALA A 11 -1.28 -3.14 -4.55
N PHE A 12 -1.10 -1.83 -4.68
CA PHE A 12 -2.21 -0.90 -4.95
C PHE A 12 -2.92 -1.23 -6.27
N GLY A 13 -2.19 -1.52 -7.34
CA GLY A 13 -2.77 -1.94 -8.62
C GLY A 13 -3.57 -3.24 -8.51
N THR A 14 -3.10 -4.18 -7.69
CA THR A 14 -3.78 -5.46 -7.46
C THR A 14 -5.08 -5.30 -6.67
N VAL A 15 -5.08 -4.46 -5.63
CA VAL A 15 -6.20 -4.33 -4.69
C VAL A 15 -7.21 -3.27 -5.11
N LEU A 16 -6.72 -2.12 -5.59
CA LEU A 16 -7.55 -0.97 -5.95
C LEU A 16 -7.79 -0.87 -7.47
N GLY A 17 -7.12 -1.70 -8.28
CA GLY A 17 -7.25 -1.65 -9.74
C GLY A 17 -6.68 -0.37 -10.36
N VAL A 18 -5.71 0.28 -9.69
CA VAL A 18 -5.09 1.51 -10.19
C VAL A 18 -4.03 1.21 -11.25
N PRO A 19 -3.88 2.08 -12.28
CA PRO A 19 -2.86 1.90 -13.29
C PRO A 19 -1.47 2.29 -12.78
N ASP A 20 -0.41 1.81 -13.45
CA ASP A 20 0.99 2.09 -13.08
C ASP A 20 1.37 3.58 -13.20
N ASP A 21 0.61 4.37 -13.95
CA ASP A 21 0.80 5.82 -14.13
C ASP A 21 -0.11 6.68 -13.24
N VAL A 22 -0.81 6.05 -12.28
CA VAL A 22 -1.66 6.77 -11.33
C VAL A 22 -0.86 7.84 -10.59
N PRO A 23 -1.40 9.07 -10.43
CA PRO A 23 -0.78 10.08 -9.57
C PRO A 23 -0.78 9.59 -8.12
N THR A 24 0.34 9.05 -7.63
CA THR A 24 0.44 8.42 -6.30
C THR A 24 0.05 9.37 -5.16
N ALA A 25 0.25 10.68 -5.35
CA ALA A 25 -0.19 11.72 -4.41
C ALA A 25 -1.73 11.77 -4.18
N THR A 26 -2.53 11.14 -5.05
CA THR A 26 -3.99 11.03 -4.88
C THR A 26 -4.41 9.79 -4.10
N LEU A 27 -3.50 8.83 -3.90
CA LEU A 27 -3.77 7.61 -3.16
C LEU A 27 -3.72 7.93 -1.67
N VAL A 28 -4.89 8.29 -1.14
CA VAL A 28 -5.08 8.66 0.27
C VAL A 28 -6.25 7.85 0.83
N TYR A 29 -6.04 7.23 2.00
CA TYR A 29 -7.06 6.41 2.65
C TYR A 29 -8.31 7.22 3.00
N ASN A 30 -9.49 6.65 2.74
CA ASN A 30 -10.82 7.31 2.88
C ASN A 30 -11.08 8.53 1.97
N ASP A 31 -10.14 8.94 1.12
CA ASP A 31 -10.34 10.02 0.15
C ASP A 31 -10.27 9.50 -1.30
N PHE A 32 -9.36 8.56 -1.58
CA PHE A 32 -9.28 7.90 -2.87
C PHE A 32 -10.47 6.95 -3.10
N PRO A 33 -11.21 7.08 -4.23
CA PRO A 33 -12.30 6.18 -4.55
C PRO A 33 -11.86 4.71 -4.59
N GLY A 34 -12.44 3.90 -3.72
CA GLY A 34 -12.12 2.47 -3.62
C GLY A 34 -11.13 2.12 -2.52
N TRP A 35 -10.45 3.10 -1.91
CA TRP A 35 -9.61 2.85 -0.73
C TRP A 35 -10.39 3.12 0.57
N ASP A 36 -11.24 2.15 0.93
CA ASP A 36 -11.99 2.12 2.20
C ASP A 36 -11.37 1.15 3.22
N SER A 37 -12.03 0.94 4.36
CA SER A 37 -11.54 0.05 5.42
C SER A 37 -11.39 -1.42 4.99
N VAL A 38 -12.18 -1.90 4.04
CA VAL A 38 -12.08 -3.29 3.55
C VAL A 38 -10.90 -3.40 2.58
N ALA A 39 -10.80 -2.46 1.65
CA ALA A 39 -9.69 -2.41 0.70
C ALA A 39 -8.35 -2.16 1.41
N HIS A 40 -8.34 -1.41 2.51
CA HIS A 40 -7.16 -1.20 3.33
C HIS A 40 -6.63 -2.51 3.93
N MET A 41 -7.50 -3.35 4.49
CA MET A 41 -7.08 -4.66 5.00
C MET A 41 -6.64 -5.61 3.89
N ALA A 42 -7.26 -5.53 2.71
CA ALA A 42 -6.81 -6.29 1.55
C ALA A 42 -5.42 -5.83 1.05
N LEU A 43 -5.16 -4.52 1.10
CA LEU A 43 -3.86 -3.94 0.77
C LEU A 43 -2.78 -4.40 1.75
N VAL A 44 -3.06 -4.41 3.05
CA VAL A 44 -2.16 -4.97 4.08
C VAL A 44 -1.78 -6.40 3.74
N ALA A 45 -2.76 -7.27 3.46
CA ALA A 45 -2.49 -8.67 3.12
C ALA A 45 -1.64 -8.82 1.84
N ALA A 46 -1.91 -8.00 0.81
CA ALA A 46 -1.12 -8.01 -0.43
C ALA A 46 0.34 -7.55 -0.20
N LEU A 47 0.54 -6.56 0.67
CA LEU A 47 1.87 -6.08 1.05
C LEU A 47 2.64 -7.13 1.85
N GLU A 48 2.00 -7.77 2.82
CA GLU A 48 2.59 -8.87 3.60
C GLU A 48 3.04 -10.02 2.70
N GLU A 49 2.21 -10.44 1.74
CA GLU A 49 2.57 -11.48 0.76
C GLU A 49 3.74 -11.04 -0.14
N GLN A 50 3.72 -9.80 -0.63
CA GLN A 50 4.71 -9.32 -1.60
C GLN A 50 6.09 -9.02 -0.97
N PHE A 51 6.12 -8.73 0.33
CA PHE A 51 7.34 -8.47 1.08
C PHE A 51 7.76 -9.64 1.98
N ASP A 52 6.98 -10.73 2.00
CA ASP A 52 7.21 -11.89 2.88
C ASP A 52 7.40 -11.44 4.33
N CYS A 53 6.50 -10.57 4.80
CA CYS A 53 6.58 -9.95 6.11
C CYS A 53 5.23 -9.97 6.83
N MET A 54 5.24 -9.57 8.10
CA MET A 54 4.03 -9.34 8.89
C MET A 54 4.05 -7.91 9.39
N LEU A 55 2.99 -7.16 9.10
CA LEU A 55 2.84 -5.77 9.52
C LEU A 55 2.31 -5.73 10.95
N GLU A 56 2.89 -4.86 11.76
CA GLU A 56 2.42 -4.62 13.13
C GLU A 56 1.14 -3.77 13.11
N MET A 57 0.35 -3.85 14.18
CA MET A 57 -0.90 -3.09 14.28
C MET A 57 -0.69 -1.58 14.12
N ASP A 58 0.40 -1.03 14.68
CA ASP A 58 0.74 0.38 14.55
C ASP A 58 1.03 0.76 13.09
N ASP A 59 1.60 -0.14 12.30
CA ASP A 59 1.92 0.11 10.90
C ASP A 59 0.66 0.16 10.05
N ILE A 60 -0.25 -0.79 10.29
CA ILE A 60 -1.58 -0.83 9.67
C ILE A 60 -2.33 0.48 9.97
N LEU A 61 -2.35 0.90 11.24
CA LEU A 61 -3.05 2.13 11.65
C LEU A 61 -2.41 3.42 11.09
N ASN A 62 -1.09 3.44 10.87
CA ASN A 62 -0.36 4.60 10.34
C ASN A 62 -0.34 4.66 8.81
N MET A 63 -0.86 3.65 8.11
CA MET A 63 -0.88 3.60 6.64
C MET A 63 -1.98 4.50 6.07
N SER A 64 -1.72 5.80 5.98
CA SER A 64 -2.70 6.82 5.58
C SER A 64 -2.71 7.17 4.09
N ASP A 65 -1.60 6.94 3.38
CA ASP A 65 -1.40 7.34 1.99
C ASP A 65 -0.25 6.53 1.38
N PHE A 66 -0.06 6.66 0.07
CA PHE A 66 0.98 5.90 -0.65
C PHE A 66 2.39 6.15 -0.11
N ASP A 67 2.76 7.40 0.16
CA ASP A 67 4.11 7.73 0.63
C ASP A 67 4.37 7.13 2.01
N LYS A 68 3.37 7.16 2.89
CA LYS A 68 3.40 6.48 4.19
C LYS A 68 3.49 4.97 4.05
N THR A 69 2.75 4.36 3.12
CA THR A 69 2.91 2.94 2.84
C THR A 69 4.34 2.62 2.41
N VAL A 70 4.94 3.42 1.51
CA VAL A 70 6.34 3.22 1.09
C VAL A 70 7.33 3.37 2.25
N GLU A 71 7.15 4.38 3.11
CA GLU A 71 7.98 4.59 4.30
C GLU A 71 7.91 3.39 5.26
N ILE A 72 6.70 2.88 5.52
CA ILE A 72 6.47 1.69 6.35
C ILE A 72 7.15 0.47 5.74
N MET A 73 6.89 0.19 4.46
CA MET A 73 7.41 -0.99 3.76
C MET A 73 8.93 -0.97 3.57
N ALA A 74 9.56 0.21 3.54
CA ALA A 74 11.02 0.32 3.47
C ALA A 74 11.71 -0.30 4.70
N ARG A 75 11.01 -0.47 5.82
CA ARG A 75 11.53 -1.20 7.00
C ARG A 75 11.50 -2.71 6.83
N TYR A 76 10.75 -3.22 5.83
CA TYR A 76 10.50 -4.64 5.58
C TYR A 76 11.21 -5.18 4.33
N GLY A 77 11.68 -4.33 3.39
CA GLY A 77 12.55 -4.77 2.29
C GLY A 77 12.63 -3.84 1.09
#